data_AF-A0A8T5SVE7-F1
#
_entry.id   AF-A0A8T5SVE7-F1
#
_cell.length_a   1.000
_cell.length_b   1.000
_cell.length_c   1.000
_cell.angle_alpha   90.00
_cell.angle_beta   90.00
_cell.angle_gamma   90.00
#
_symmetry.space_group_name_H-M   'P 1'
#
loop_
_entity.id
_entity.type
_entity.pdbx_description
1 polymer ?
#
loop_
_entity_poly.entity_id
_entity_poly.type
_entity_poly.pdbx_seq_one_letter_code
_entity_poly.pdbx_strand_id
1 'polypeptide(L)'
;MNETAEVKAEVRYLSLVRKEGGEPIIGIPYRPMSVDPDLVASFVLAVIIFENRQLKTFVKEGYVVVIEEGAHVVGLLIVDKVDDDEPYRNNLIKIVERFEAAYEQQLISWKGDIRPFREYALDILQVYPYRSFDLKMIPRLVTKSEATPDHHANIPWSVGETDKKFQIVLGYINGKRTIEEIMQQSEFDDSEIIAIMSMLDKYKWITLTRRLEDSSVLAKVMDPPMFLLGVYGDQLTKLVEQCDGTRTLSKICEILPFNMEAVKTVANRLIDAGVLGYIDSPQVMDGRTEV
;
A
#
# COMPACT_ATOMS: atom_id res chain seq x y z
N MET A 1 32.10 -10.73 -3.33
CA MET A 1 31.55 -9.57 -2.60
C MET A 1 30.20 -9.30 -3.23
N ASN A 2 29.12 -9.63 -2.51
CA ASN A 2 27.78 -9.43 -3.02
C ASN A 2 27.46 -7.94 -2.94
N GLU A 3 27.23 -7.31 -4.10
CA GLU A 3 26.53 -6.05 -4.19
C GLU A 3 25.15 -6.24 -3.59
N THR A 4 24.95 -5.69 -2.39
CA THR A 4 23.64 -5.58 -1.76
C THR A 4 22.78 -4.75 -2.71
N ALA A 5 21.70 -5.35 -3.23
CA ALA A 5 20.64 -4.59 -3.87
C ALA A 5 20.30 -3.41 -2.96
N GLU A 6 20.34 -2.18 -3.48
CA GLU A 6 19.98 -0.97 -2.74
C GLU A 6 18.58 -1.17 -2.14
N VAL A 7 18.54 -1.44 -0.84
CA VAL A 7 17.30 -1.48 -0.09
C VAL A 7 16.83 -0.04 -0.03
N LYS A 8 15.86 0.32 -0.88
CA LYS A 8 15.22 1.62 -0.86
C LYS A 8 14.78 1.89 0.58
N ALA A 9 15.31 2.96 1.17
CA ALA A 9 14.98 3.29 2.55
C ALA A 9 13.49 3.59 2.68
N GLU A 10 12.85 2.92 3.65
CA GLU A 10 11.42 2.99 3.82
C GLU A 10 11.04 3.83 5.04
N VAL A 11 9.95 4.56 4.89
CA VAL A 11 9.36 5.33 5.98
C VAL A 11 8.83 4.36 7.03
N ARG A 12 9.14 4.62 8.30
CA ARG A 12 8.69 3.83 9.45
C ARG A 12 7.56 4.50 10.19
N TYR A 13 7.66 5.81 10.39
CA TYR A 13 6.68 6.61 11.12
C TYR A 13 6.70 8.06 10.65
N LEU A 14 5.54 8.69 10.56
CA LEU A 14 5.41 10.14 10.41
C LEU A 14 4.46 10.66 11.48
N SER A 15 4.85 11.74 12.16
CA SER A 15 4.01 12.40 13.15
C SER A 15 4.03 13.91 12.99
N LEU A 16 2.88 14.53 13.22
CA LEU A 16 2.73 15.96 13.42
C LEU A 16 2.35 16.19 14.88
N VAL A 17 3.14 17.02 15.56
CA VAL A 17 3.01 17.28 17.00
C VAL A 17 2.84 18.76 17.22
N ARG A 18 1.99 19.18 18.17
CA ARG A 18 1.85 20.59 18.52
C ARG A 18 3.11 21.11 19.19
N LYS A 19 3.61 22.27 18.74
CA LYS A 19 4.83 22.89 19.27
C LYS A 19 4.70 23.37 20.72
N GLU A 20 3.54 23.90 21.09
CA GLU A 20 3.33 24.55 22.40
C GLU A 20 3.22 23.57 23.58
N GLY A 21 2.60 22.41 23.38
CA GLY A 21 2.31 21.44 24.45
C GLY A 21 2.81 20.02 24.18
N GLY A 22 3.22 19.72 22.94
CA GLY A 22 3.76 18.43 22.57
C GLY A 22 2.76 17.31 22.37
N GLU A 23 1.48 17.66 22.27
CA GLU A 23 0.45 16.69 22.00
C GLU A 23 0.54 16.20 20.54
N PRO A 24 0.51 14.87 20.31
CA PRO A 24 0.47 14.33 18.96
C PRO A 24 -0.87 14.68 18.32
N ILE A 25 -0.82 15.29 17.14
CA ILE A 25 -2.01 15.65 16.35
C ILE A 25 -2.35 14.52 15.39
N ILE A 26 -1.34 14.04 14.65
CA ILE A 26 -1.44 12.92 13.71
C ILE A 26 -0.19 12.05 13.86
N GLY A 27 -0.37 10.73 13.87
CA GLY A 27 0.72 9.75 13.83
C GLY A 27 0.37 8.61 12.88
N ILE A 28 1.19 8.41 11.84
CA ILE A 28 0.97 7.39 10.81
C ILE A 28 2.08 6.33 10.94
N PRO A 29 1.74 5.13 11.45
CA PRO A 29 2.67 4.02 11.52
C PRO A 29 2.71 3.25 10.21
N TYR A 30 3.88 3.21 9.59
CA TYR A 30 4.10 2.42 8.38
C TYR A 30 4.55 1.01 8.73
N ARG A 31 5.46 0.91 9.72
CA ARG A 31 6.11 -0.33 10.12
C ARG A 31 6.21 -0.46 11.64
N PRO A 32 6.24 -1.70 12.16
CA PRO A 32 6.54 -1.92 13.55
C PRO A 32 7.95 -1.40 13.87
N MET A 33 8.08 -0.76 15.02
CA MET A 33 9.34 -0.25 15.54
C MET A 33 9.67 -0.95 16.86
N SER A 34 10.97 -1.12 17.13
CA SER A 34 11.45 -1.67 18.39
C SER A 34 11.29 -0.71 19.57
N VAL A 35 11.20 0.59 19.27
CA VAL A 35 10.95 1.66 20.23
C VAL A 35 9.62 2.30 19.84
N ASP A 36 8.81 2.62 20.85
CA ASP A 36 7.56 3.35 20.67
C ASP A 36 7.84 4.69 19.94
N PRO A 37 7.27 4.90 18.74
CA PRO A 37 7.46 6.15 18.01
C PRO A 37 7.01 7.39 18.79
N ASP A 38 6.00 7.27 19.64
CA ASP A 38 5.51 8.39 20.43
C ASP A 38 6.49 8.77 21.54
N LEU A 39 7.25 7.80 22.06
CA LEU A 39 8.36 8.07 22.99
C LEU A 39 9.50 8.80 22.29
N VAL A 40 9.84 8.40 21.05
CA VAL A 40 10.84 9.10 20.24
C VAL A 40 10.40 10.53 19.96
N ALA A 41 9.14 10.73 19.57
CA ALA A 41 8.55 12.04 19.32
C ALA A 41 8.60 12.94 20.57
N SER A 42 8.16 12.41 21.71
CA SER A 42 8.17 13.13 23.00
C SER A 42 9.59 13.54 23.42
N PHE A 43 10.58 12.65 23.23
CA PHE A 43 11.97 12.95 23.53
C PHE A 43 12.54 14.05 22.64
N VAL A 44 12.35 13.93 21.32
CA VAL A 44 12.81 14.94 20.35
C VAL A 44 12.22 16.30 20.67
N LEU A 45 10.92 16.34 20.96
CA LEU A 45 10.25 17.59 21.28
C LEU A 45 10.78 18.20 22.59
N ALA A 46 11.00 17.39 23.63
CA ALA A 46 11.59 17.88 24.87
C ALA A 46 12.97 18.52 24.61
N VAL A 47 13.80 17.92 23.76
CA VAL A 47 15.10 18.52 23.39
C VAL A 47 14.91 19.87 22.68
N ILE A 48 13.98 19.97 21.74
CA ILE A 48 13.69 21.23 21.02
C ILE A 48 13.22 22.32 22.00
N ILE A 49 12.26 21.99 22.87
CA ILE A 49 11.66 22.93 23.83
C ILE A 49 12.68 23.37 24.90
N PHE A 50 13.40 22.43 25.50
CA PHE A 50 14.25 22.71 26.66
C PHE A 50 15.67 23.16 26.31
N GLU A 51 16.25 22.67 25.21
CA GLU A 51 17.59 23.09 24.81
C GLU A 51 17.58 24.32 23.87
N ASN A 52 16.41 24.74 23.37
CA ASN A 52 16.26 25.80 22.36
C ASN A 52 17.20 25.58 21.15
N ARG A 53 17.42 24.31 20.80
CA ARG A 53 18.26 23.89 19.69
C ARG A 53 17.37 23.51 18.52
N GLN A 54 17.71 24.02 17.34
CA GLN A 54 17.13 23.59 16.07
C GLN A 54 17.70 22.21 15.72
N LEU A 55 17.12 21.15 16.29
CA LEU A 55 17.48 19.79 15.96
C LEU A 55 16.84 19.44 14.60
N LYS A 56 17.63 19.39 13.53
CA LYS A 56 17.12 19.08 12.18
C LYS A 56 17.11 17.59 11.86
N THR A 57 18.09 16.85 12.37
CA THR A 57 18.23 15.41 12.16
C THR A 57 18.78 14.77 13.41
N PHE A 58 18.29 13.58 13.73
CA PHE A 58 18.83 12.71 14.74
C PHE A 58 19.06 11.31 14.15
N VAL A 59 20.27 10.77 14.32
CA VAL A 59 20.62 9.43 13.83
C VAL A 59 20.79 8.50 15.02
N LYS A 60 20.09 7.36 14.99
CA LYS A 60 20.22 6.29 15.97
C LYS A 60 20.35 4.96 15.24
N GLU A 61 21.00 3.97 15.86
CA GLU A 61 21.30 2.69 15.22
C GLU A 61 20.10 2.11 14.47
N GLY A 62 20.17 2.15 13.12
CA GLY A 62 19.16 1.60 12.21
C GLY A 62 18.14 2.58 11.64
N TYR A 63 18.06 3.84 12.08
CA TYR A 63 17.12 4.82 11.52
C TYR A 63 17.58 6.28 11.64
N VAL A 64 17.03 7.12 10.76
CA VAL A 64 17.19 8.58 10.77
C VAL A 64 15.85 9.20 11.14
N VAL A 65 15.86 10.15 12.08
CA VAL A 65 14.72 10.98 12.42
C VAL A 65 14.95 12.36 11.81
N VAL A 66 14.17 12.67 10.80
CA VAL A 66 14.10 13.98 10.15
C VAL A 66 13.06 14.81 10.89
N ILE A 67 13.46 16.02 11.26
CA ILE A 67 12.65 16.93 12.07
C ILE A 67 12.52 18.24 11.30
N GLU A 68 11.29 18.75 11.25
CA GLU A 68 11.01 20.04 10.65
C GLU A 68 10.09 20.85 11.58
N GLU A 69 10.45 22.10 11.84
CA GLU A 69 9.69 22.99 12.71
C GLU A 69 8.84 23.95 11.88
N GLY A 70 7.53 23.89 12.05
CA GLY A 70 6.60 24.92 11.62
C GLY A 70 6.37 26.00 12.68
N ALA A 71 5.41 26.89 12.40
CA ALA A 71 5.01 27.94 13.33
C ALA A 71 4.23 27.39 14.54
N HIS A 72 3.39 26.38 14.32
CA HIS A 72 2.46 25.79 15.28
C HIS A 72 2.70 24.30 15.51
N VAL A 73 3.28 23.58 14.54
CA VAL A 73 3.57 22.15 14.65
C VAL A 73 5.03 21.81 14.41
N VAL A 74 5.44 20.64 14.89
CA VAL A 74 6.71 20.00 14.57
C VAL A 74 6.40 18.72 13.82
N GLY A 75 6.97 18.60 12.62
CA GLY A 75 6.95 17.40 11.81
C GLY A 75 8.10 16.47 12.21
N LEU A 76 7.77 15.19 12.36
CA LEU A 76 8.71 14.13 12.69
C LEU A 76 8.58 13.02 11.66
N LEU A 77 9.67 12.66 11.01
CA LEU A 77 9.70 11.60 10.01
C LEU A 77 10.83 10.63 10.35
N ILE A 78 10.47 9.40 10.66
CA ILE A 78 11.40 8.32 10.97
C ILE A 78 11.54 7.43 9.75
N VAL A 79 12.76 7.31 9.22
CA VAL A 79 13.09 6.53 8.03
C VAL A 79 14.22 5.55 8.35
N ASP A 80 14.34 4.50 7.55
CA ASP A 80 15.54 3.66 7.55
C ASP A 80 16.82 4.49 7.40
N LYS A 81 17.96 3.93 7.80
CA LYS A 81 19.24 4.61 7.64
C LYS A 81 19.46 4.95 6.16
N VAL A 82 19.61 6.24 5.89
CA VAL A 82 19.91 6.81 4.57
C VAL A 82 21.20 7.59 4.62
N ASP A 83 21.89 7.64 3.48
CA ASP A 83 23.07 8.49 3.31
C ASP A 83 22.69 9.95 3.06
N ASP A 84 21.52 10.19 2.46
CA ASP A 84 20.94 11.51 2.20
C ASP A 84 19.48 11.59 2.70
N ASP A 85 19.23 12.49 3.67
CA ASP A 85 17.90 12.76 4.23
C ASP A 85 17.18 13.94 3.56
N GLU A 86 17.82 14.64 2.61
CA GLU A 86 17.29 15.85 1.97
C GLU A 86 15.97 15.61 1.21
N PRO A 87 15.76 14.51 0.45
CA PRO A 87 14.47 14.23 -0.18
C PRO A 87 13.33 14.09 0.85
N TYR A 88 13.62 13.43 1.97
CA TYR A 88 12.65 13.20 3.03
C TYR A 88 12.32 14.49 3.77
N ARG A 89 13.32 15.34 4.00
CA ARG A 89 13.16 16.67 4.57
C ARG A 89 12.32 17.57 3.68
N ASN A 90 12.62 17.65 2.39
CA ASN A 90 11.85 18.48 1.45
C ASN A 90 10.37 18.09 1.39
N ASN A 91 10.09 16.79 1.51
CA ASN A 91 8.73 16.30 1.64
C ASN A 91 8.10 16.67 2.99
N LEU A 92 8.85 16.54 4.09
CA LEU A 92 8.36 16.90 5.43
C LEU A 92 8.05 18.40 5.54
N ILE A 93 8.89 19.27 4.97
CA ILE A 93 8.65 20.72 4.86
C ILE A 93 7.29 20.97 4.19
N LYS A 94 7.07 20.38 3.01
CA LYS A 94 5.80 20.56 2.28
C LYS A 94 4.59 20.07 3.07
N ILE A 95 4.73 18.97 3.81
CA ILE A 95 3.67 18.42 4.66
C ILE A 95 3.37 19.39 5.82
N VAL A 96 4.39 19.89 6.51
CA VAL A 96 4.22 20.84 7.62
C VAL A 96 3.59 22.15 7.12
N GLU A 97 4.11 22.73 6.04
CA GLU A 97 3.59 23.97 5.46
C GLU A 97 2.14 23.85 5.00
N ARG A 98 1.80 22.76 4.31
CA ARG A 98 0.42 22.51 3.86
C ARG A 98 -0.52 22.27 5.04
N PHE A 99 -0.07 21.56 6.08
CA PHE A 99 -0.87 21.34 7.27
C PHE A 99 -1.19 22.66 7.97
N GLU A 100 -0.19 23.50 8.21
CA GLU A 100 -0.40 24.79 8.85
C GLU A 100 -1.29 25.70 8.00
N ALA A 101 -1.06 25.77 6.69
CA ALA A 101 -1.90 26.56 5.80
C ALA A 101 -3.38 26.13 5.84
N ALA A 102 -3.66 24.84 5.99
CA ALA A 102 -5.02 24.31 6.05
C ALA A 102 -5.68 24.45 7.43
N TYR A 103 -4.90 24.42 8.51
CA TYR A 103 -5.40 24.25 9.87
C TYR A 103 -4.96 25.31 10.88
N GLU A 104 -4.27 26.39 10.47
CA GLU A 104 -3.74 27.45 11.34
C GLU A 104 -4.79 27.97 12.35
N GLN A 105 -5.99 28.33 11.86
CA GLN A 105 -7.05 28.88 12.71
C GLN A 105 -7.55 27.87 13.75
N GLN A 106 -7.66 26.60 13.35
CA GLN A 106 -8.05 25.49 14.21
C GLN A 106 -6.97 25.20 15.26
N LEU A 107 -5.69 25.34 14.91
CA LEU A 107 -4.55 25.17 15.83
C LEU A 107 -4.51 26.28 16.88
N ILE A 108 -4.73 27.54 16.49
CA ILE A 108 -4.76 28.69 17.41
C ILE A 108 -5.90 28.55 18.44
N SER A 109 -7.05 28.04 18.00
CA SER A 109 -8.24 27.86 18.85
C SER A 109 -8.38 26.45 19.43
N TRP A 110 -7.34 25.62 19.32
CA TRP A 110 -7.42 24.20 19.63
C TRP A 110 -7.62 23.92 21.12
N LYS A 111 -8.58 23.05 21.43
CA LYS A 111 -8.94 22.63 22.80
C LYS A 111 -8.73 21.14 23.06
N GLY A 112 -7.88 20.49 22.27
CA GLY A 112 -7.54 19.07 22.46
C GLY A 112 -8.34 18.07 21.61
N ASP A 113 -9.25 18.51 20.73
CA ASP A 113 -9.95 17.62 19.79
C ASP A 113 -9.13 17.40 18.52
N ILE A 114 -8.56 16.20 18.35
CA ILE A 114 -7.73 15.84 17.18
C ILE A 114 -8.54 15.47 15.93
N ARG A 115 -9.85 15.24 16.05
CA ARG A 115 -10.68 14.70 14.95
C ARG A 115 -10.62 15.54 13.67
N PRO A 116 -10.65 16.89 13.71
CA PRO A 116 -10.60 17.71 12.51
C PRO A 116 -9.32 17.53 11.68
N PHE A 117 -8.23 17.13 12.31
CA PHE A 117 -6.93 16.97 11.65
C PHE A 117 -6.76 15.60 11.00
N ARG A 118 -7.54 14.59 11.41
CA ARG A 118 -7.40 13.21 10.91
C ARG A 118 -7.55 13.09 9.40
N GLU A 119 -8.34 13.95 8.78
CA GLU A 119 -8.52 13.99 7.32
C GLU A 119 -7.21 14.26 6.59
N TYR A 120 -6.30 15.04 7.18
CA TYR A 120 -4.99 15.35 6.61
C TYR A 120 -4.06 14.14 6.49
N ALA A 121 -4.41 13.00 7.12
CA ALA A 121 -3.70 11.76 6.89
C ALA A 121 -3.70 11.35 5.41
N LEU A 122 -4.74 11.70 4.64
CA LEU A 122 -4.77 11.45 3.20
C LEU A 122 -3.64 12.22 2.49
N ASP A 123 -3.49 13.52 2.75
CA ASP A 123 -2.42 14.35 2.17
C ASP A 123 -1.02 13.79 2.50
N ILE A 124 -0.82 13.32 3.73
CA ILE A 124 0.43 12.66 4.11
C ILE A 124 0.65 11.39 3.30
N LEU A 125 -0.38 10.55 3.15
CA LEU A 125 -0.31 9.29 2.43
C LEU A 125 -0.19 9.46 0.91
N GLN A 126 -0.53 10.63 0.36
CA GLN A 126 -0.21 10.97 -1.03
C GLN A 126 1.29 11.12 -1.26
N VAL A 127 2.01 11.63 -0.27
CA VAL A 127 3.49 11.74 -0.33
C VAL A 127 4.15 10.41 0.03
N TYR A 128 3.64 9.75 1.07
CA TYR A 128 4.16 8.49 1.57
C TYR A 128 3.04 7.46 1.66
N PRO A 129 2.68 6.78 0.58
CA PRO A 129 1.68 5.70 0.62
C PRO A 129 2.23 4.49 1.39
N TYR A 130 1.35 3.68 1.97
CA TYR A 130 1.77 2.46 2.68
C TYR A 130 2.49 1.46 1.79
N ARG A 131 2.18 1.50 0.49
CA ARG A 131 2.70 0.59 -0.53
C ARG A 131 2.58 1.25 -1.90
N SER A 132 3.58 1.00 -2.75
CA SER A 132 3.50 1.29 -4.19
C SER A 132 2.87 0.13 -4.94
N PHE A 133 2.08 0.44 -5.96
CA PHE A 133 1.40 -0.56 -6.78
C PHE A 133 1.91 -0.58 -8.21
N ASP A 134 1.87 -1.75 -8.83
CA ASP A 134 1.88 -1.84 -10.29
C ASP A 134 0.49 -1.43 -10.79
N LEU A 135 0.44 -0.40 -11.64
CA LEU A 135 -0.80 0.19 -12.14
C LEU A 135 -1.64 -0.80 -12.97
N LYS A 136 -1.03 -1.88 -13.47
CA LYS A 136 -1.70 -2.96 -14.21
C LYS A 136 -2.42 -3.97 -13.32
N MET A 137 -2.24 -3.89 -12.00
CA MET A 137 -2.96 -4.75 -11.06
C MET A 137 -4.45 -4.38 -11.01
N ILE A 138 -5.27 -5.39 -10.76
CA ILE A 138 -6.72 -5.29 -10.63
C ILE A 138 -7.07 -5.46 -9.14
N PRO A 139 -7.58 -4.40 -8.47
CA PRO A 139 -8.09 -4.51 -7.12
C PRO A 139 -9.42 -5.26 -7.10
N ARG A 140 -9.58 -6.12 -6.10
CA ARG A 140 -10.81 -6.87 -5.81
C ARG A 140 -11.19 -6.65 -4.36
N LEU A 141 -12.47 -6.41 -4.11
CA LEU A 141 -12.98 -6.32 -2.74
C LEU A 141 -12.91 -7.70 -2.09
N VAL A 142 -12.35 -7.74 -0.89
CA VAL A 142 -12.32 -8.95 -0.07
C VAL A 142 -13.71 -9.18 0.51
N THR A 143 -14.22 -10.40 0.46
CA THR A 143 -15.46 -10.76 1.15
C THR A 143 -15.18 -10.98 2.64
N LYS A 144 -16.00 -10.36 3.49
CA LYS A 144 -15.98 -10.66 4.93
C LYS A 144 -16.36 -12.12 5.13
N SER A 145 -15.41 -12.92 5.63
CA SER A 145 -15.63 -14.29 6.06
C SER A 145 -15.39 -14.37 7.56
N GLU A 146 -16.22 -15.14 8.26
CA GLU A 146 -16.07 -15.37 9.71
C GLU A 146 -14.73 -16.05 10.06
N ALA A 147 -14.08 -16.70 9.09
CA ALA A 147 -12.78 -17.35 9.27
C ALA A 147 -11.58 -16.38 9.25
N THR A 148 -11.77 -15.13 8.82
CA THR A 148 -10.70 -14.12 8.68
C THR A 148 -11.14 -12.81 9.33
N PRO A 149 -11.06 -12.71 10.67
CA PRO A 149 -11.57 -11.55 11.43
C PRO A 149 -10.83 -10.24 11.12
N ASP A 150 -9.62 -10.30 10.56
CA ASP A 150 -8.81 -9.12 10.23
C ASP A 150 -9.20 -8.47 8.88
N HIS A 151 -10.08 -9.09 8.10
CA HIS A 151 -10.57 -8.49 6.86
C HIS A 151 -11.48 -7.30 7.15
N HIS A 152 -11.27 -6.21 6.40
CA HIS A 152 -11.96 -4.92 6.57
C HIS A 152 -11.73 -4.32 7.96
N ALA A 153 -10.47 -4.32 8.41
CA ALA A 153 -10.08 -3.60 9.61
C ALA A 153 -10.46 -2.10 9.49
N ASN A 154 -10.84 -1.48 10.60
CA ASN A 154 -11.21 -0.07 10.61
C ASN A 154 -10.03 0.80 10.15
N ILE A 155 -10.26 1.66 9.15
CA ILE A 155 -9.27 2.61 8.65
C ILE A 155 -9.38 3.88 9.49
N PRO A 156 -8.42 4.21 10.38
CA PRO A 156 -8.55 5.34 11.31
C PRO A 156 -8.70 6.70 10.62
N TRP A 157 -8.25 6.76 9.36
CA TRP A 157 -8.20 7.94 8.51
C TRP A 157 -9.45 8.12 7.64
N SER A 158 -10.37 7.14 7.60
CA SER A 158 -11.63 7.24 6.85
C SER A 158 -12.63 8.10 7.63
N VAL A 159 -12.43 9.42 7.57
CA VAL A 159 -13.27 10.42 8.25
C VAL A 159 -13.62 11.57 7.30
N GLY A 160 -14.75 12.24 7.54
CA GLY A 160 -15.14 13.47 6.84
C GLY A 160 -15.09 13.37 5.31
N GLU A 161 -14.37 14.28 4.64
CA GLU A 161 -14.25 14.27 3.17
C GLU A 161 -13.42 13.07 2.69
N THR A 162 -12.42 12.63 3.47
CA THR A 162 -11.62 11.45 3.14
C THR A 162 -12.50 10.21 3.05
N ASP A 163 -13.46 10.02 3.96
CA ASP A 163 -14.40 8.89 3.91
C ASP A 163 -15.24 8.89 2.62
N LYS A 164 -15.73 10.06 2.19
CA LYS A 164 -16.47 10.18 0.93
C LYS A 164 -15.63 9.75 -0.27
N LYS A 165 -14.36 10.19 -0.31
CA LYS A 165 -13.40 9.79 -1.35
C LYS A 165 -13.16 8.28 -1.34
N PHE A 166 -13.02 7.69 -0.15
CA PHE A 166 -12.94 6.23 0.01
C PHE A 166 -14.14 5.51 -0.61
N GLN A 167 -15.37 5.93 -0.29
CA GLN A 167 -16.58 5.30 -0.83
C GLN A 167 -16.67 5.41 -2.35
N ILE A 168 -16.26 6.56 -2.90
CA ILE A 168 -16.21 6.76 -4.36
C ILE A 168 -15.20 5.81 -5.00
N VAL A 169 -13.96 5.76 -4.49
CA VAL A 169 -12.92 4.85 -5.01
C VAL A 169 -13.35 3.38 -4.88
N LEU A 170 -13.94 2.98 -3.75
CA LEU A 170 -14.51 1.64 -3.55
C LEU A 170 -15.58 1.31 -4.61
N GLY A 171 -16.40 2.29 -5.00
CA GLY A 171 -17.40 2.14 -6.07
C GLY A 171 -16.79 1.82 -7.44
N TYR A 172 -15.55 2.20 -7.70
CA TYR A 172 -14.85 1.83 -8.94
C TYR A 172 -14.29 0.41 -8.92
N ILE A 173 -14.07 -0.18 -7.73
CA ILE A 173 -13.45 -1.50 -7.55
C ILE A 173 -14.49 -2.60 -7.81
N ASN A 174 -14.53 -3.07 -9.06
CA ASN A 174 -15.43 -4.13 -9.53
C ASN A 174 -14.70 -5.46 -9.84
N GLY A 175 -13.40 -5.54 -9.57
CA GLY A 175 -12.58 -6.73 -9.87
C GLY A 175 -12.26 -6.95 -11.36
N LYS A 176 -12.50 -5.95 -12.21
CA LYS A 176 -12.18 -5.99 -13.66
C LYS A 176 -11.24 -4.87 -14.08
N ARG A 177 -11.38 -3.72 -13.43
CA ARG A 177 -10.60 -2.52 -13.74
C ARG A 177 -9.20 -2.59 -13.15
N THR A 178 -8.19 -2.14 -13.89
CA THR A 178 -6.85 -1.94 -13.33
C THR A 178 -6.81 -0.68 -12.46
N ILE A 179 -5.76 -0.54 -11.64
CA ILE A 179 -5.53 0.71 -10.89
C ILE A 179 -5.42 1.89 -11.87
N GLU A 180 -4.71 1.72 -12.99
CA GLU A 180 -4.61 2.72 -14.05
C GLU A 180 -5.98 3.13 -14.62
N GLU A 181 -6.85 2.16 -14.92
CA GLU A 181 -8.19 2.43 -15.45
C GLU A 181 -9.08 3.14 -14.42
N ILE A 182 -8.88 2.86 -13.12
CA ILE A 182 -9.57 3.56 -12.03
C ILE A 182 -9.07 5.00 -11.95
N MET A 183 -7.76 5.23 -12.09
CA MET A 183 -7.17 6.57 -12.08
C MET A 183 -7.73 7.44 -13.21
N GLN A 184 -7.76 6.90 -14.43
CA GLN A 184 -8.28 7.63 -15.60
C GLN A 184 -9.79 7.94 -15.54
N GLN A 185 -10.57 7.17 -14.78
CA GLN A 185 -12.03 7.33 -14.65
C GLN A 185 -12.44 8.13 -13.41
N SER A 186 -11.50 8.40 -12.52
CA SER A 186 -11.72 9.15 -11.29
C SER A 186 -11.47 10.64 -11.54
N GLU A 187 -12.16 11.48 -10.77
CA GLU A 187 -11.91 12.93 -10.75
C GLU A 187 -10.79 13.31 -9.77
N PHE A 188 -10.18 12.33 -9.08
CA PHE A 188 -9.14 12.54 -8.09
C PHE A 188 -7.75 12.48 -8.71
N ASP A 189 -6.80 13.14 -8.06
CA ASP A 189 -5.39 13.09 -8.44
C ASP A 189 -4.83 11.67 -8.32
N ASP A 190 -3.90 11.34 -9.21
CA ASP A 190 -3.21 10.03 -9.24
C ASP A 190 -2.62 9.66 -7.88
N SER A 191 -1.97 10.62 -7.21
CA SER A 191 -1.38 10.44 -5.87
C SER A 191 -2.44 10.11 -4.82
N GLU A 192 -3.62 10.71 -4.92
CA GLU A 192 -4.74 10.49 -4.01
C GLU A 192 -5.31 9.09 -4.15
N ILE A 193 -5.46 8.60 -5.39
CA ILE A 193 -5.95 7.25 -5.65
C ILE A 193 -4.96 6.21 -5.15
N ILE A 194 -3.66 6.42 -5.38
CA ILE A 194 -2.61 5.54 -4.85
C ILE A 194 -2.62 5.55 -3.32
N ALA A 195 -2.79 6.70 -2.68
CA ALA A 195 -2.91 6.80 -1.22
C ALA A 195 -4.10 5.97 -0.70
N ILE A 196 -5.28 6.14 -1.30
CA ILE A 196 -6.49 5.39 -0.94
C ILE A 196 -6.31 3.89 -1.15
N MET A 197 -5.77 3.47 -2.31
CA MET A 197 -5.47 2.07 -2.58
C MET A 197 -4.48 1.49 -1.56
N SER A 198 -3.50 2.29 -1.13
CA SER A 198 -2.51 1.87 -0.13
C SER A 198 -3.15 1.61 1.23
N MET A 199 -4.13 2.42 1.62
CA MET A 199 -4.92 2.22 2.83
C MET A 199 -5.80 0.98 2.70
N LEU A 200 -6.51 0.82 1.58
CA LEU A 200 -7.37 -0.34 1.35
C LEU A 200 -6.58 -1.67 1.42
N ASP A 201 -5.37 -1.73 0.85
CA ASP A 201 -4.49 -2.91 0.93
C ASP A 201 -3.94 -3.13 2.35
N LYS A 202 -3.49 -2.06 3.01
CA LYS A 202 -2.95 -2.12 4.38
C LYS A 202 -3.95 -2.69 5.37
N TYR A 203 -5.22 -2.25 5.28
CA TYR A 203 -6.31 -2.65 6.16
C TYR A 203 -7.15 -3.82 5.61
N LYS A 204 -6.65 -4.52 4.57
CA LYS A 204 -7.25 -5.76 4.04
C LYS A 204 -8.69 -5.61 3.55
N TRP A 205 -8.99 -4.48 2.92
CA TRP A 205 -10.24 -4.25 2.20
C TRP A 205 -10.18 -4.80 0.77
N ILE A 206 -8.99 -4.80 0.17
CA ILE A 206 -8.76 -5.27 -1.19
C ILE A 206 -7.68 -6.34 -1.26
N THR A 207 -7.75 -7.15 -2.31
CA THR A 207 -6.66 -7.97 -2.83
C THR A 207 -6.31 -7.52 -4.24
N LEU A 208 -5.04 -7.66 -4.61
CA LEU A 208 -4.55 -7.29 -5.94
C LEU A 208 -4.29 -8.54 -6.76
N THR A 209 -4.89 -8.58 -7.93
CA THR A 209 -4.74 -9.67 -8.90
C THR A 209 -4.15 -9.13 -10.19
N ARG A 210 -3.44 -9.97 -10.95
CA ARG A 210 -3.00 -9.61 -12.30
C ARG A 210 -4.13 -9.87 -13.30
N ARG A 211 -4.12 -9.16 -14.42
CA ARG A 211 -5.03 -9.44 -15.54
C ARG A 211 -4.56 -10.74 -16.22
N LEU A 212 -5.50 -11.66 -16.45
CA LEU A 212 -5.22 -12.88 -17.22
C LEU A 212 -5.15 -12.54 -18.72
N GLU A 213 -3.95 -12.64 -19.26
CA GLU A 213 -3.68 -12.53 -20.68
C GLU A 213 -3.54 -13.91 -21.33
N ASP A 214 -3.67 -13.98 -22.65
CA ASP A 214 -3.54 -15.24 -23.39
C ASP A 214 -2.13 -15.84 -23.29
N SER A 215 -1.15 -14.96 -23.05
CA SER A 215 0.26 -15.26 -22.79
C SER A 215 0.54 -15.68 -21.35
N SER A 216 -0.42 -15.54 -20.42
CA SER A 216 -0.20 -15.86 -19.01
C SER A 216 0.08 -17.36 -18.83
N VAL A 217 1.07 -17.64 -18.00
CA VAL A 217 1.47 -19.00 -17.62
C VAL A 217 1.03 -19.23 -16.18
N LEU A 218 0.25 -20.29 -15.98
CA LEU A 218 -0.29 -20.66 -14.67
C LEU A 218 0.30 -22.00 -14.23
N ALA A 219 0.59 -22.11 -12.94
CA ALA A 219 0.96 -23.37 -12.30
C ALA A 219 -0.07 -23.79 -11.26
N LYS A 220 -0.31 -25.09 -11.18
CA LYS A 220 -1.03 -25.72 -10.08
C LYS A 220 -0.25 -25.57 -8.78
N VAL A 221 -0.89 -24.97 -7.78
CA VAL A 221 -0.36 -24.81 -6.42
C VAL A 221 -0.88 -25.89 -5.50
N MET A 222 -2.17 -26.23 -5.62
CA MET A 222 -2.81 -27.28 -4.83
C MET A 222 -3.92 -27.98 -5.63
N ASP A 223 -4.48 -29.05 -5.07
CA ASP A 223 -5.62 -29.73 -5.67
C ASP A 223 -6.90 -28.89 -5.56
N PRO A 224 -7.81 -28.97 -6.56
CA PRO A 224 -9.05 -28.23 -6.52
C PRO A 224 -9.95 -28.70 -5.36
N PRO A 225 -10.52 -27.79 -4.56
CA PRO A 225 -11.45 -28.17 -3.51
C PRO A 225 -12.73 -28.81 -4.08
N MET A 226 -13.30 -29.77 -3.33
CA MET A 226 -14.45 -30.59 -3.75
C MET A 226 -15.66 -29.77 -4.24
N PHE A 227 -15.88 -28.56 -3.72
CA PHE A 227 -16.99 -27.71 -4.16
C PHE A 227 -16.81 -27.19 -5.60
N LEU A 228 -15.57 -26.95 -6.06
CA LEU A 228 -15.31 -26.55 -7.45
C LEU A 228 -15.45 -27.73 -8.40
N LEU A 229 -15.06 -28.93 -7.96
CA LEU A 229 -15.28 -30.17 -8.71
C LEU A 229 -16.78 -30.45 -8.90
N GLY A 230 -17.62 -30.18 -7.89
CA GLY A 230 -19.07 -30.33 -8.01
C GLY A 230 -19.74 -29.37 -9.01
N VAL A 231 -19.17 -28.17 -9.21
CA VAL A 231 -19.75 -27.14 -10.11
C VAL A 231 -19.27 -27.30 -11.56
N TYR A 232 -18.01 -27.67 -11.75
CA TYR A 232 -17.36 -27.68 -13.07
C TYR A 232 -16.99 -29.09 -13.57
N GLY A 233 -17.12 -30.12 -12.73
CA GLY A 233 -16.86 -31.52 -13.08
C GLY A 233 -15.41 -31.81 -13.49
N ASP A 234 -15.23 -32.94 -14.18
CA ASP A 234 -13.92 -33.43 -14.65
C ASP A 234 -13.19 -32.47 -15.61
N GLN A 235 -13.92 -31.53 -16.21
CA GLN A 235 -13.35 -30.51 -17.09
C GLN A 235 -12.40 -29.58 -16.33
N LEU A 236 -12.70 -29.29 -15.07
CA LEU A 236 -11.86 -28.47 -14.20
C LEU A 236 -10.56 -29.18 -13.85
N THR A 237 -10.61 -30.47 -13.52
CA THR A 237 -9.43 -31.28 -13.23
C THR A 237 -8.49 -31.32 -14.43
N LYS A 238 -9.03 -31.54 -15.63
CA LYS A 238 -8.25 -31.51 -16.88
C LYS A 238 -7.58 -30.16 -17.11
N LEU A 239 -8.29 -29.06 -16.88
CA LEU A 239 -7.71 -27.71 -17.01
C LEU A 239 -6.57 -27.51 -16.01
N VAL A 240 -6.78 -27.85 -14.74
CA VAL A 240 -5.80 -27.70 -13.66
C VAL A 240 -4.56 -28.56 -13.90
N GLU A 241 -4.72 -29.76 -14.45
CA GLU A 241 -3.60 -30.64 -14.84
C GLU A 241 -2.78 -30.09 -16.01
N GLN A 242 -3.38 -29.30 -16.92
CA GLN A 242 -2.65 -28.66 -18.01
C GLN A 242 -1.93 -27.36 -17.58
N CYS A 243 -2.26 -26.80 -16.42
CA CYS A 243 -1.56 -25.65 -15.82
C CYS A 243 -0.27 -26.11 -15.10
N ASP A 244 0.71 -26.53 -15.90
CA ASP A 244 2.00 -27.10 -15.44
C ASP A 244 3.10 -26.05 -15.15
N GLY A 245 2.80 -24.77 -15.35
CA GLY A 245 3.76 -23.68 -15.21
C GLY A 245 4.69 -23.46 -16.41
N THR A 246 4.47 -24.15 -17.53
CA THR A 246 5.28 -23.99 -18.76
C THR A 246 4.46 -23.51 -19.96
N ARG A 247 3.16 -23.86 -20.00
CA ARG A 247 2.28 -23.54 -21.13
C ARG A 247 1.51 -22.25 -20.90
N THR A 248 1.34 -21.48 -21.98
CA THR A 248 0.46 -20.31 -21.98
C THR A 248 -1.01 -20.72 -22.04
N LEU A 249 -1.90 -19.86 -21.53
CA LEU A 249 -3.35 -20.09 -21.61
C LEU A 249 -3.84 -20.31 -23.04
N SER A 250 -3.27 -19.60 -24.02
CA SER A 250 -3.55 -19.82 -25.45
C SER A 250 -3.30 -21.27 -25.88
N LYS A 251 -2.14 -21.84 -25.55
CA LYS A 251 -1.82 -23.24 -25.87
C LYS A 251 -2.73 -24.22 -25.13
N ILE A 252 -3.11 -23.92 -23.89
CA ILE A 252 -4.03 -24.77 -23.12
C ILE A 252 -5.43 -24.76 -23.76
N CYS A 253 -5.89 -23.61 -24.28
CA CYS A 253 -7.16 -23.49 -25.00
C CYS A 253 -7.14 -24.12 -26.41
N GLU A 254 -5.98 -24.35 -27.02
CA GLU A 254 -5.89 -25.13 -28.26
C GLU A 254 -6.05 -26.64 -27.98
N ILE A 255 -5.54 -27.10 -26.85
CA ILE A 255 -5.58 -28.52 -26.45
C ILE A 255 -6.95 -28.91 -25.93
N LEU A 256 -7.59 -28.01 -25.17
CA LEU A 256 -8.92 -28.22 -24.62
C LEU A 256 -9.93 -27.46 -25.50
N PRO A 257 -11.03 -28.09 -25.96
CA PRO A 257 -12.01 -27.46 -26.87
C PRO A 257 -12.93 -26.45 -26.13
N PHE A 258 -12.34 -25.54 -25.37
CA PHE A 258 -13.04 -24.54 -24.56
C PHE A 258 -12.85 -23.14 -25.13
N ASN A 259 -13.87 -22.30 -24.93
CA ASN A 259 -13.76 -20.88 -25.24
C ASN A 259 -12.77 -20.21 -24.28
N MET A 260 -11.86 -19.39 -24.81
CA MET A 260 -10.86 -18.62 -24.04
C MET A 260 -11.49 -17.81 -22.90
N GLU A 261 -12.64 -17.16 -23.10
CA GLU A 261 -13.32 -16.39 -22.05
C GLU A 261 -13.82 -17.28 -20.91
N ALA A 262 -14.31 -18.47 -21.24
CA ALA A 262 -14.73 -19.45 -20.26
C ALA A 262 -13.52 -19.96 -19.46
N VAL A 263 -12.41 -20.26 -20.14
CA VAL A 263 -11.15 -20.68 -19.49
C VAL A 263 -10.61 -19.59 -18.57
N LYS A 264 -10.56 -18.33 -19.02
CA LYS A 264 -10.14 -17.20 -18.16
C LYS A 264 -11.06 -17.01 -16.95
N THR A 265 -12.37 -17.23 -17.11
CA THR A 265 -13.33 -17.13 -16.01
C THR A 265 -13.09 -18.22 -14.97
N VAL A 266 -12.88 -19.46 -15.41
CA VAL A 266 -12.59 -20.59 -14.52
C VAL A 266 -11.22 -20.42 -13.87
N ALA A 267 -10.20 -20.01 -14.63
CA ALA A 267 -8.85 -19.75 -14.14
C ALA A 267 -8.84 -18.65 -13.06
N ASN A 268 -9.57 -17.54 -13.25
CA ASN A 268 -9.74 -16.52 -12.21
C ASN A 268 -10.27 -17.11 -10.91
N ARG A 269 -11.35 -17.92 -10.97
CA ARG A 269 -11.92 -18.54 -9.77
C ARG A 269 -10.96 -19.52 -9.10
N LEU A 270 -10.16 -20.23 -9.88
CA LEU A 270 -9.15 -21.14 -9.37
C LEU A 270 -7.98 -20.40 -8.71
N ILE A 271 -7.58 -19.25 -9.24
CA ILE A 271 -6.59 -18.36 -8.62
C ILE A 271 -7.15 -17.79 -7.31
N ASP A 272 -8.40 -17.32 -7.32
CA ASP A 272 -9.08 -16.79 -6.14
C ASP A 272 -9.21 -17.86 -5.04
N ALA A 273 -9.38 -19.13 -5.41
CA ALA A 273 -9.42 -20.27 -4.49
C ALA A 273 -8.04 -20.78 -4.05
N GLY A 274 -6.94 -20.17 -4.53
CA GLY A 274 -5.56 -20.59 -4.22
C GLY A 274 -5.09 -21.86 -4.94
N VAL A 275 -5.86 -22.37 -5.90
CA VAL A 275 -5.57 -23.61 -6.64
C VAL A 275 -4.51 -23.37 -7.72
N LEU A 276 -4.58 -22.21 -8.39
CA LEU A 276 -3.63 -21.81 -9.43
C LEU A 276 -2.86 -20.56 -9.01
N GLY A 277 -1.59 -20.49 -9.41
CA GLY A 277 -0.72 -19.33 -9.22
C GLY A 277 -0.12 -18.87 -10.54
N TYR A 278 0.22 -17.58 -10.63
CA TYR A 278 0.99 -17.05 -11.75
C TYR A 278 2.45 -17.51 -11.66
N ILE A 279 3.01 -17.98 -12.78
CA ILE A 279 4.45 -18.16 -12.92
C ILE A 279 4.96 -16.96 -13.70
N ASP A 280 5.74 -16.12 -13.02
CA ASP A 280 6.55 -15.13 -13.71
C ASP A 280 7.60 -15.91 -14.49
N SER A 281 7.54 -15.85 -15.83
CA SER A 281 8.62 -16.39 -16.64
C SER A 281 9.92 -15.76 -16.13
N PRO A 282 10.96 -16.54 -15.81
CA PRO A 282 12.25 -15.95 -15.49
C PRO A 282 12.58 -15.01 -16.64
N GLN A 283 12.86 -13.74 -16.32
CA GLN A 283 13.52 -12.85 -17.27
C GLN A 283 14.63 -13.67 -17.90
N VAL A 284 14.61 -13.74 -19.23
CA VAL A 284 15.67 -14.35 -20.02
C VAL A 284 16.96 -13.71 -19.54
N MET A 285 17.70 -14.40 -18.67
CA MET A 285 19.12 -14.13 -18.45
C MET A 285 19.73 -14.44 -19.80
N ASP A 286 20.01 -13.37 -20.54
CA ASP A 286 20.66 -13.42 -21.83
C ASP A 286 21.97 -14.21 -21.64
N GLY A 287 21.92 -15.45 -22.10
CA GLY A 287 23.01 -16.39 -22.02
C GLY A 287 24.14 -15.88 -22.91
N ARG A 288 25.13 -15.23 -22.30
CA ARG A 288 26.49 -15.21 -22.83
C ARG A 288 27.37 -16.05 -21.92
N THR A 289 27.29 -17.35 -22.13
CA THR A 289 28.44 -18.22 -21.96
C THR A 289 29.03 -18.40 -23.35
N GLU A 290 30.24 -17.90 -23.58
CA GLU A 290 31.27 -18.62 -24.36
C GLU A 290 32.62 -17.89 -24.25
N VAL A 291 33.56 -18.64 -23.63
CA VAL A 291 35.03 -18.50 -23.51
C VAL A 291 35.59 -17.39 -22.62
#